data_AF-A0A4V3CJX9-F1
#
_entry.id   AF-A0A4V3CJX9-F1
#
_cell.length_a   1.000
_cell.length_b   1.000
_cell.length_c   1.000
_cell.angle_alpha   90.00
_cell.angle_beta   90.00
_cell.angle_gamma   90.00
#
_symmetry.space_group_name_H-M   'P 1'
#
loop_
_entity.id
_entity.type
_entity.pdbx_description
1 polymer ?
#
loop_
_entity_poly.entity_id
_entity_poly.type
_entity_poly.pdbx_seq_one_letter_code
_entity_poly.pdbx_strand_id
1 'polypeptide(L)'
;MMTMRHTLLAAALAIAGLNAQAASFNLTGQLADGPLSGQTFTGSFSYDERALTGAGSELLDLSAWSISALGQTFTSGTVGDQPQAAFWDGVFVGLNGSFVSGSNGLTLADGVVDFANAYVGYRTPAGEGFGSYSISAVPEPSTWLMSLAGLLAVGAVARRRKAAV
;
A
#
# COMPACT_ATOMS: atom_id res chain seq x y z
N MET A 1 51.52 2.20 -2.38
CA MET A 1 50.69 1.08 -1.89
C MET A 1 49.83 1.57 -0.72
N MET A 2 48.78 2.36 -0.98
CA MET A 2 47.77 2.77 0.00
C MET A 2 46.70 3.60 -0.73
N THR A 3 45.49 3.06 -0.95
CA THR A 3 44.26 3.84 -1.25
C THR A 3 43.00 2.96 -1.39
N MET A 4 43.12 1.68 -1.78
CA MET A 4 41.96 0.82 -2.06
C MET A 4 41.07 0.44 -0.86
N ARG A 5 41.53 0.59 0.39
CA ARG A 5 40.76 0.18 1.59
C ARG A 5 39.73 1.21 2.04
N HIS A 6 39.86 2.48 1.65
CA HIS A 6 38.98 3.55 2.12
C HIS A 6 37.69 3.68 1.27
N THR A 7 37.74 3.29 0.00
CA THR A 7 36.58 3.36 -0.92
C THR A 7 35.52 2.28 -0.69
N LEU A 8 35.92 1.11 -0.17
CA LEU A 8 34.98 0.03 0.16
C LEU A 8 34.13 0.34 1.41
N LEU A 9 34.70 1.07 2.38
CA LEU A 9 33.97 1.47 3.59
C LEU A 9 32.89 2.53 3.29
N ALA A 10 33.16 3.46 2.37
CA ALA A 10 32.19 4.49 1.97
C ALA A 10 30.99 3.90 1.21
N ALA A 11 31.19 2.84 0.43
CA ALA A 11 30.11 2.15 -0.27
C ALA A 11 29.25 1.29 0.68
N ALA A 12 29.84 0.66 1.70
CA ALA A 12 29.11 -0.12 2.70
C ALA A 12 28.23 0.77 3.62
N LEU A 13 28.67 1.99 3.92
CA LEU A 13 27.91 2.92 4.75
C LEU A 13 26.71 3.55 4.02
N ALA A 14 26.77 3.65 2.69
CA ALA A 14 25.66 4.18 1.88
C ALA A 14 24.46 3.22 1.76
N ILE A 15 24.64 1.93 2.08
CA ILE A 15 23.58 0.90 2.00
C ILE A 15 22.84 0.76 3.35
N ALA A 16 23.43 1.21 4.46
CA ALA A 16 22.87 1.06 5.81
C ALA A 16 21.71 2.04 6.14
N GLY A 17 21.35 2.94 5.21
CA GLY A 17 20.32 3.96 5.40
C GLY A 17 18.95 3.63 4.82
N LEU A 18 18.67 2.37 4.48
CA LEU A 18 17.34 1.92 4.08
C LEU A 18 16.43 1.93 5.31
N ASN A 19 15.92 3.10 5.66
CA ASN A 19 14.86 3.23 6.65
C ASN A 19 13.66 2.39 6.18
N ALA A 20 13.10 1.57 7.05
CA ALA A 20 11.77 1.00 6.86
C ALA A 20 10.80 2.19 6.70
N GLN A 21 10.37 2.42 5.47
CA GLN A 21 9.46 3.50 5.12
C GLN A 21 8.03 2.95 5.13
N ALA A 22 7.04 3.79 5.43
CA ALA A 22 5.64 3.37 5.43
C ALA A 22 5.28 2.75 4.06
N ALA A 23 4.84 1.50 4.08
CA ALA A 23 4.45 0.81 2.86
C ALA A 23 3.23 1.53 2.27
N SER A 24 3.32 1.88 0.99
CA SER A 24 2.28 2.63 0.29
C SER A 24 1.56 1.74 -0.71
N PHE A 25 0.25 1.81 -0.73
CA PHE A 25 -0.62 0.95 -1.51
C PHE A 25 -1.64 1.77 -2.28
N ASN A 26 -1.98 1.31 -3.47
CA ASN A 26 -3.12 1.79 -4.22
C ASN A 26 -4.28 0.80 -4.09
N LEU A 27 -5.48 1.34 -3.97
CA LEU A 27 -6.74 0.62 -3.96
C LEU A 27 -7.52 0.95 -5.22
N THR A 28 -8.08 -0.08 -5.85
CA THR A 28 -9.07 0.07 -6.92
C THR A 28 -10.22 -0.88 -6.68
N GLY A 29 -11.45 -0.43 -6.86
CA GLY A 29 -12.62 -1.27 -6.66
C GLY A 29 -13.78 -0.92 -7.56
N GLN A 30 -14.79 -1.78 -7.51
CA GLN A 30 -16.01 -1.68 -8.31
C GLN A 30 -17.22 -1.95 -7.43
N LEU A 31 -18.27 -1.16 -7.60
CA LEU A 31 -19.58 -1.38 -7.00
C LEU A 31 -20.32 -2.41 -7.85
N ALA A 32 -20.67 -3.55 -7.26
CA ALA A 32 -21.22 -4.70 -7.96
C ALA A 32 -22.75 -4.62 -8.08
N ASP A 33 -23.42 -4.03 -7.09
CA ASP A 33 -24.88 -3.96 -7.05
C ASP A 33 -25.39 -2.58 -6.60
N GLY A 34 -26.72 -2.48 -6.45
CA GLY A 34 -27.42 -1.26 -6.03
C GLY A 34 -27.45 -0.15 -7.09
N PRO A 35 -27.87 1.06 -6.72
CA PRO A 35 -28.07 2.18 -7.65
C PRO A 35 -26.81 2.64 -8.39
N LEU A 36 -25.62 2.30 -7.88
CA LEU A 36 -24.33 2.68 -8.45
C LEU A 36 -23.56 1.50 -9.05
N SER A 37 -24.23 0.37 -9.30
CA SER A 37 -23.63 -0.82 -9.93
C SER A 37 -22.86 -0.46 -11.20
N GLY A 38 -21.67 -1.03 -11.36
CA GLY A 38 -20.75 -0.80 -12.47
C GLY A 38 -19.81 0.39 -12.28
N GLN A 39 -20.04 1.27 -11.29
CA GLN A 39 -19.11 2.36 -11.00
C GLN A 39 -17.83 1.87 -10.32
N THR A 40 -16.73 2.56 -10.58
CA THR A 40 -15.43 2.28 -9.99
C THR A 40 -15.05 3.33 -8.95
N PHE A 41 -14.25 2.94 -7.98
CA PHE A 41 -13.63 3.83 -7.00
C PHE A 41 -12.14 3.53 -6.87
N THR A 42 -11.40 4.51 -6.40
CA THR A 42 -9.94 4.42 -6.24
C THR A 42 -9.52 5.01 -4.91
N GLY A 43 -8.34 4.64 -4.45
CA GLY A 43 -7.77 5.22 -3.26
C GLY A 43 -6.31 4.87 -3.10
N SER A 44 -5.72 5.38 -2.04
CA SER A 44 -4.40 5.01 -1.58
C SER A 44 -4.36 4.98 -0.06
N PHE A 45 -3.44 4.20 0.48
CA PHE A 45 -3.19 4.15 1.91
C PHE A 45 -1.76 3.73 2.23
N SER A 46 -1.34 3.98 3.46
CA SER A 46 -0.08 3.50 4.02
C SER A 46 -0.21 3.18 5.50
N TYR A 47 0.56 2.21 5.99
CA TYR A 47 0.65 1.85 7.40
C TYR A 47 2.11 1.59 7.80
N ASP A 48 2.39 1.59 9.10
CA ASP A 48 3.72 1.29 9.63
C ASP A 48 3.85 -0.22 9.88
N GLU A 49 4.58 -0.92 9.01
CA GLU A 49 4.77 -2.37 9.09
C GLU A 49 5.50 -2.81 10.35
N ARG A 50 6.23 -1.92 11.04
CA ARG A 50 6.96 -2.24 12.27
C ARG A 50 6.03 -2.61 13.42
N ALA A 51 4.76 -2.24 13.33
CA ALA A 51 3.74 -2.61 14.30
C ALA A 51 3.24 -4.05 14.13
N LEU A 52 3.55 -4.72 12.99
CA LEU A 52 3.10 -6.08 12.72
C LEU A 52 3.98 -7.10 13.44
N THR A 53 3.36 -7.99 14.22
CA THR A 53 4.03 -9.09 14.93
C THR A 53 4.03 -10.38 14.11
N GLY A 54 3.10 -10.52 13.16
CA GLY A 54 3.02 -11.62 12.21
C GLY A 54 2.29 -12.86 12.73
N ALA A 55 1.45 -12.71 13.76
CA ALA A 55 0.77 -13.83 14.42
C ALA A 55 -0.63 -13.46 14.90
N GLY A 56 -1.61 -14.32 14.62
CA GLY A 56 -2.99 -14.12 15.00
C GLY A 56 -3.67 -12.99 14.22
N SER A 57 -4.74 -12.43 14.80
CA SER A 57 -5.46 -11.28 14.23
C SER A 57 -4.80 -9.99 14.67
N GLU A 58 -4.43 -9.15 13.70
CA GLU A 58 -3.78 -7.87 13.94
C GLU A 58 -4.45 -6.76 13.13
N LEU A 59 -4.62 -5.59 13.75
CA LEU A 59 -5.19 -4.40 13.14
C LEU A 59 -4.19 -3.26 13.28
N LEU A 60 -3.75 -2.70 12.15
CA LEU A 60 -2.80 -1.60 12.10
C LEU A 60 -3.51 -0.35 11.58
N ASP A 61 -3.46 0.74 12.35
CA ASP A 61 -4.02 2.02 11.92
C ASP A 61 -3.32 2.53 10.66
N LEU A 62 -4.11 3.07 9.72
CA LEU A 62 -3.56 3.70 8.53
C LEU A 62 -2.93 5.05 8.89
N SER A 63 -1.66 5.22 8.51
CA SER A 63 -0.86 6.44 8.72
C SER A 63 -1.20 7.56 7.75
N ALA A 64 -1.58 7.20 6.52
CA ALA A 64 -2.17 8.09 5.53
C ALA A 64 -3.16 7.29 4.69
N TRP A 65 -4.27 7.92 4.29
CA TRP A 65 -5.26 7.28 3.43
C TRP A 65 -6.15 8.32 2.73
N SER A 66 -6.66 7.95 1.56
CA SER A 66 -7.63 8.73 0.79
C SER A 66 -8.38 7.82 -0.15
N ILE A 67 -9.71 7.87 -0.17
CA ILE A 67 -10.55 7.06 -1.04
C ILE A 67 -11.54 7.96 -1.77
N SER A 68 -11.50 7.94 -3.11
CA SER A 68 -12.44 8.64 -3.98
C SER A 68 -13.55 7.70 -4.42
N ALA A 69 -14.73 7.84 -3.85
CA ALA A 69 -15.92 7.04 -4.14
C ALA A 69 -17.19 7.92 -4.03
N LEU A 70 -18.30 7.53 -4.67
CA LEU A 70 -19.59 8.22 -4.52
C LEU A 70 -19.55 9.72 -4.90
N GLY A 71 -18.63 10.12 -5.78
CA GLY A 71 -18.43 11.52 -6.17
C GLY A 71 -17.75 12.39 -5.11
N GLN A 72 -17.15 11.80 -4.07
CA GLN A 72 -16.48 12.50 -2.97
C GLN A 72 -15.19 11.79 -2.54
N THR A 73 -14.36 12.51 -1.78
CA THR A 73 -13.12 11.96 -1.21
C THR A 73 -13.28 11.75 0.29
N PHE A 74 -13.17 10.50 0.72
CA PHE A 74 -13.09 10.07 2.11
C PHE A 74 -11.64 10.15 2.57
N THR A 75 -11.40 10.89 3.66
CA THR A 75 -10.09 11.08 4.29
C THR A 75 -10.23 11.10 5.82
N SER A 76 -9.14 11.28 6.55
CA SER A 76 -9.11 11.38 8.03
C SER A 76 -9.99 12.48 8.63
N GLY A 77 -10.49 13.43 7.82
CA GLY A 77 -11.48 14.43 8.26
C GLY A 77 -12.94 13.98 8.19
N THR A 78 -13.20 12.75 7.74
CA THR A 78 -14.55 12.20 7.60
C THR A 78 -15.06 11.65 8.93
N VAL A 79 -16.37 11.72 9.20
CA VAL A 79 -16.95 11.16 10.43
C VAL A 79 -16.99 9.63 10.30
N GLY A 80 -16.42 8.91 11.27
CA GLY A 80 -16.39 7.46 11.27
C GLY A 80 -15.21 6.89 12.03
N ASP A 81 -14.94 5.61 11.79
CA ASP A 81 -13.78 4.92 12.35
C ASP A 81 -12.50 5.30 11.61
N GLN A 82 -11.37 5.29 12.33
CA GLN A 82 -10.06 5.34 11.69
C GLN A 82 -9.88 4.02 10.92
N PRO A 83 -9.66 4.04 9.60
CA PRO A 83 -9.46 2.81 8.86
C PRO A 83 -8.19 2.10 9.31
N GLN A 84 -8.24 0.77 9.26
CA GLN A 84 -7.17 -0.12 9.68
C GLN A 84 -6.86 -1.13 8.57
N ALA A 85 -5.60 -1.51 8.45
CA ALA A 85 -5.16 -2.68 7.70
C ALA A 85 -5.27 -3.91 8.61
N ALA A 86 -6.03 -4.91 8.17
CA ALA A 86 -6.26 -6.14 8.90
C ALA A 86 -5.34 -7.27 8.40
N PHE A 87 -4.81 -8.04 9.36
CA PHE A 87 -3.93 -9.17 9.10
C PHE A 87 -4.38 -10.41 9.88
N TRP A 88 -4.12 -11.57 9.28
CA TRP A 88 -4.25 -12.87 9.91
C TRP A 88 -2.96 -13.66 9.72
N ASP A 89 -2.27 -13.98 10.82
CA ASP A 89 -0.97 -14.66 10.81
C ASP A 89 0.06 -13.98 9.86
N GLY A 90 0.09 -12.64 9.90
CA GLY A 90 0.95 -11.81 9.06
C GLY A 90 0.50 -11.66 7.60
N VAL A 91 -0.59 -12.32 7.18
CA VAL A 91 -1.17 -12.18 5.84
C VAL A 91 -2.19 -11.06 5.85
N PHE A 92 -2.09 -10.14 4.90
CA PHE A 92 -3.07 -9.06 4.73
C PHE A 92 -4.44 -9.64 4.30
N VAL A 93 -5.49 -9.37 5.07
CA VAL A 93 -6.85 -9.89 4.84
C VAL A 93 -7.87 -8.80 4.49
N GLY A 94 -7.47 -7.53 4.46
CA GLY A 94 -8.30 -6.44 3.96
C GLY A 94 -8.15 -5.15 4.74
N LEU A 95 -8.99 -4.19 4.39
CA LEU A 95 -9.17 -2.95 5.12
C LEU A 95 -10.45 -3.03 5.95
N ASN A 96 -10.39 -2.49 7.16
CA ASN A 96 -11.52 -2.38 8.05
C ASN A 96 -11.80 -0.90 8.36
N GLY A 97 -13.05 -0.47 8.22
CA GLY A 97 -13.49 0.84 8.67
C GLY A 97 -14.77 1.31 7.99
N SER A 98 -15.50 2.19 8.66
CA SER A 98 -16.74 2.77 8.13
C SER A 98 -16.75 4.28 8.30
N PHE A 99 -17.08 5.00 7.23
CA PHE A 99 -16.97 6.46 7.17
C PHE A 99 -18.16 7.08 6.45
N VAL A 100 -18.55 8.27 6.89
CA VAL A 100 -19.72 9.03 6.40
C VAL A 100 -19.31 10.45 6.09
N SER A 101 -19.59 10.90 4.87
CA SER A 101 -19.47 12.30 4.47
C SER A 101 -20.78 12.76 3.83
N GLY A 102 -21.44 13.72 4.49
CA GLY A 102 -22.81 14.13 4.18
C GLY A 102 -23.79 12.97 4.37
N SER A 103 -24.64 12.73 3.36
CA SER A 103 -25.60 11.62 3.34
C SER A 103 -25.02 10.31 2.78
N ASN A 104 -23.73 10.31 2.41
CA ASN A 104 -23.08 9.17 1.78
C ASN A 104 -22.19 8.45 2.79
N GLY A 105 -22.29 7.11 2.83
CA GLY A 105 -21.48 6.22 3.65
C GLY A 105 -20.69 5.24 2.81
N LEU A 106 -19.50 4.91 3.27
CA LEU A 106 -18.62 3.90 2.67
C LEU A 106 -18.05 3.04 3.80
N THR A 107 -18.07 1.73 3.61
CA THR A 107 -17.56 0.75 4.57
C THR A 107 -16.59 -0.17 3.84
N LEU A 108 -15.39 -0.33 4.39
CA LEU A 108 -14.46 -1.38 4.01
C LEU A 108 -14.53 -2.46 5.08
N ALA A 109 -14.79 -3.69 4.65
CA ALA A 109 -14.76 -4.85 5.52
C ALA A 109 -13.64 -5.78 5.06
N ASP A 110 -12.82 -6.20 6.01
CA ASP A 110 -11.83 -7.24 5.80
C ASP A 110 -12.50 -8.62 5.66
N GLY A 111 -11.74 -9.58 5.16
CA GLY A 111 -12.21 -10.95 4.98
C GLY A 111 -11.93 -11.88 6.16
N VAL A 112 -11.59 -11.33 7.33
CA VAL A 112 -11.26 -12.00 8.61
C VAL A 112 -10.01 -12.87 8.57
N VAL A 113 -9.99 -13.87 7.68
CA VAL A 113 -8.88 -14.83 7.49
C VAL A 113 -8.41 -14.92 6.05
N ASP A 114 -9.19 -14.41 5.09
CA ASP A 114 -8.87 -14.45 3.66
C ASP A 114 -9.41 -13.21 2.95
N PHE A 115 -8.53 -12.49 2.27
CA PHE A 115 -8.87 -11.31 1.47
C PHE A 115 -9.97 -11.58 0.43
N ALA A 116 -10.15 -12.82 -0.03
CA ALA A 116 -11.23 -13.20 -0.94
C ALA A 116 -12.65 -12.90 -0.39
N ASN A 117 -12.80 -12.78 0.93
CA ASN A 117 -14.06 -12.43 1.59
C ASN A 117 -14.19 -10.93 1.88
N ALA A 118 -13.15 -10.14 1.61
CA ALA A 118 -13.19 -8.70 1.82
C ALA A 118 -14.13 -8.01 0.82
N TYR A 119 -14.86 -7.00 1.28
CA TYR A 119 -15.84 -6.30 0.45
C TYR A 119 -15.92 -4.82 0.80
N VAL A 120 -16.51 -4.05 -0.11
CA VAL A 120 -16.92 -2.67 0.14
C VAL A 120 -18.44 -2.59 0.22
N GLY A 121 -18.96 -1.86 1.20
CA GLY A 121 -20.36 -1.46 1.29
C GLY A 121 -20.48 0.04 1.02
N TYR A 122 -21.58 0.47 0.42
CA TYR A 122 -21.88 1.89 0.26
C TYR A 122 -23.35 2.20 0.57
N ARG A 123 -23.60 3.44 0.97
CA ARG A 123 -24.93 3.98 1.17
C ARG A 123 -25.01 5.40 0.62
N THR A 124 -26.08 5.70 -0.10
CA THR A 124 -26.42 7.03 -0.61
C THR A 124 -27.91 7.30 -0.42
N PRO A 125 -28.40 8.54 -0.62
CA PRO A 125 -29.84 8.81 -0.66
C PRO A 125 -30.61 8.00 -1.71
N ALA A 126 -29.95 7.55 -2.79
CA ALA A 126 -30.57 6.75 -3.84
C ALA A 126 -30.69 5.25 -3.47
N GLY A 127 -30.00 4.81 -2.42
CA GLY A 127 -29.95 3.42 -1.97
C GLY A 127 -28.54 2.98 -1.57
N GLU A 128 -28.42 1.69 -1.28
CA GLU A 128 -27.22 1.02 -0.79
C GLU A 128 -26.82 -0.15 -1.68
N GLY A 129 -25.60 -0.64 -1.47
CA GLY A 129 -25.09 -1.80 -2.17
C GLY A 129 -23.68 -2.18 -1.73
N PHE A 130 -23.15 -3.17 -2.42
CA PHE A 130 -21.87 -3.81 -2.17
C PHE A 130 -20.99 -3.82 -3.42
N GLY A 131 -19.72 -4.12 -3.19
CA GLY A 131 -18.71 -4.26 -4.23
C GLY A 131 -17.47 -4.95 -3.71
N SER A 132 -16.46 -4.98 -4.56
CA SER A 132 -15.15 -5.54 -4.24
C SER A 132 -14.05 -4.55 -4.55
N TYR A 133 -12.85 -4.82 -4.01
CA TYR A 133 -11.66 -4.03 -4.27
C TYR A 133 -10.43 -4.92 -4.35
N SER A 134 -9.38 -4.34 -4.93
CA SER A 134 -8.06 -4.93 -5.07
C SER A 134 -7.02 -3.93 -4.59
N ILE A 135 -5.88 -4.46 -4.13
CA ILE A 135 -4.80 -3.66 -3.59
C ILE A 135 -3.52 -3.99 -4.37
N SER A 136 -2.75 -2.94 -4.66
CA SER A 136 -1.46 -3.05 -5.32
C SER A 136 -0.41 -2.28 -4.54
N ALA A 137 0.73 -2.91 -4.28
CA ALA A 137 1.87 -2.26 -3.65
C ALA A 137 2.48 -1.22 -4.61
N VAL A 138 2.81 -0.04 -4.07
CA VAL A 138 3.57 0.98 -4.78
C VAL A 138 5.06 0.74 -4.51
N PRO A 139 5.89 0.47 -5.53
CA PRO A 139 7.30 0.20 -5.31
C PRO A 139 8.00 1.36 -4.60
N GLU A 140 8.72 1.05 -3.54
CA GLU A 140 9.46 2.06 -2.79
C GLU A 140 10.55 2.73 -3.64
N PRO A 141 10.89 4.01 -3.38
CA PRO A 141 12.01 4.69 -4.04
C PRO A 141 13.35 3.92 -3.93
N SER A 142 13.56 3.24 -2.81
CA SER A 142 14.71 2.36 -2.55
C SER A 142 14.81 1.21 -3.57
N THR A 143 13.67 0.62 -3.95
CA THR A 143 13.60 -0.48 -4.93
C THR A 143 14.08 0.00 -6.31
N TRP A 144 13.71 1.21 -6.69
CA TRP A 144 14.19 1.84 -7.92
C TRP A 144 15.69 2.14 -7.86
N LEU A 145 16.18 2.64 -6.73
CA LEU A 145 17.60 2.91 -6.52
C LEU A 145 18.42 1.62 -6.56
N MET A 146 17.96 0.53 -5.96
CA MET A 146 18.63 -0.78 -6.02
C MET A 146 18.62 -1.33 -7.45
N SER A 147 17.50 -1.20 -8.16
CA SER A 147 17.41 -1.61 -9.57
C SER A 147 18.39 -0.81 -10.45
N LEU A 148 18.45 0.51 -10.25
CA LEU A 148 19.38 1.39 -10.94
C LEU A 148 20.84 1.08 -10.57
N ALA A 149 21.14 0.86 -9.30
CA ALA A 149 22.46 0.49 -8.83
C ALA A 149 22.91 -0.85 -9.44
N GLY A 150 22.01 -1.84 -9.51
CA GLY A 150 22.23 -3.11 -10.19
C GLY A 150 22.56 -2.91 -11.67
N LEU A 151 21.80 -2.09 -12.38
CA LEU A 151 22.04 -1.77 -13.79
C LEU A 151 23.39 -1.07 -14.00
N LEU A 152 23.74 -0.11 -13.14
CA LEU A 152 25.03 0.59 -13.19
C LEU A 152 26.20 -0.37 -12.95
N ALA A 153 26.07 -1.31 -12.01
CA ALA A 153 27.07 -2.33 -11.74
C ALA A 153 27.29 -3.25 -12.96
N VAL A 154 26.19 -3.72 -13.58
CA VAL A 154 26.26 -4.55 -14.79
C VAL A 154 26.91 -3.77 -15.95
N GLY A 155 26.53 -2.50 -16.15
CA GLY A 155 27.12 -1.64 -17.17
C GLY A 155 28.62 -1.42 -16.98
N ALA A 156 29.08 -1.24 -15.74
CA ALA A 156 30.50 -1.09 -15.41
C ALA A 156 31.29 -2.37 -15.72
N VAL A 157 30.75 -3.56 -15.39
CA VAL A 157 31.38 -4.85 -15.71
C VAL A 157 31.47 -5.06 -17.23
N ALA A 158 30.39 -4.77 -17.96
CA ALA A 158 30.37 -4.89 -19.42
C ALA A 158 31.39 -3.96 -20.10
N ARG A 159 31.52 -2.71 -19.63
CA ARG A 159 32.54 -1.77 -20.13
C ARG A 159 33.96 -2.28 -19.87
N ARG A 160 34.23 -2.82 -18.67
CA ARG A 160 35.55 -3.38 -18.32
C ARG A 160 35.93 -4.56 -19.21
N ARG A 161 34.96 -5.43 -19.56
CA ARG A 161 35.20 -6.56 -20.47
C ARG A 161 35.53 -6.12 -21.89
N LYS A 162 34.90 -5.05 -22.39
CA LYS A 162 35.22 -4.48 -23.71
C LYS A 162 36.57 -3.78 -23.77
N ALA A 163 37.04 -3.19 -22.66
CA ALA A 163 38.33 -2.50 -22.61
C ALA A 163 39.54 -3.44 -22.39
N ALA A 164 39.30 -4.71 -22.10
CA ALA A 164 40.32 -5.74 -21.88
C ALA A 164 40.51 -6.68 -23.09
N VAL A 165 39.84 -6.41 -24.21
CA VAL A 165 39.99 -7.03 -25.53
C VAL A 165 40.51 -5.97 -26.47
#